data_AF-A0A914AGF5-F1
#
_entry.id   AF-A0A914AGF5-F1
#
_cell.length_a   1.000
_cell.length_b   1.000
_cell.length_c   1.000
_cell.angle_alpha   90.00
_cell.angle_beta   90.00
_cell.angle_gamma   90.00
#
_symmetry.space_group_name_H-M   'P 1'
#
loop_
_entity.id
_entity.type
_entity.pdbx_description
1 polymer ?
#
loop_
_entity_poly.entity_id
_entity_poly.type
_entity_poly.pdbx_seq_one_letter_code
_entity_poly.pdbx_strand_id
1 'polypeptide(L)'
;MRLFFFGDYDLMTKMYGICSCNARYCCLHCTASRQRMATPRDEREQSPARTLQTIMDDFQKYEADGSRRSRAKDVSHSIVAKPFLEIDTDHVVLPSLHISLGNFKQMYELEEHCHKLDYTLFKLRVTHADNDDDEEDPTNFDKRVTEEYTKRLTQAKQGLL
;
A
#
# COMPACT_ATOMS: atom_id res chain seq x y z
N MET A 1 16.38 32.67 5.74
CA MET A 1 17.00 31.47 5.13
C MET A 1 15.95 30.36 5.13
N ARG A 2 15.71 29.67 4.02
CA ARG A 2 14.75 28.54 3.94
C ARG A 2 15.53 27.23 3.93
N LEU A 3 15.12 26.28 4.77
CA LEU A 3 15.74 24.96 4.89
C LEU A 3 14.85 23.94 4.22
N PHE A 4 15.44 23.07 3.40
CA PHE A 4 14.75 21.96 2.75
C PHE A 4 15.36 20.65 3.24
N PHE A 5 14.50 19.66 3.49
CA PHE A 5 14.93 18.34 3.94
C PHE A 5 14.75 17.30 2.83
N PHE A 6 15.75 16.43 2.70
CA PHE A 6 15.78 15.33 1.74
C PHE A 6 16.30 14.07 2.42
N GLY A 7 15.74 12.93 2.04
CA GLY A 7 16.09 11.62 2.59
C GLY A 7 15.22 10.53 1.99
N ASP A 8 15.43 9.28 2.39
CA ASP A 8 14.45 8.25 2.12
C ASP A 8 13.16 8.48 2.94
N TYR A 9 12.07 7.84 2.51
CA TYR A 9 10.76 8.07 3.13
C TYR A 9 10.69 7.57 4.58
N ASP A 10 11.43 6.52 4.93
CA ASP A 10 11.42 5.97 6.29
C ASP A 10 12.10 6.94 7.27
N LEU A 11 13.25 7.49 6.89
CA LEU A 11 13.93 8.56 7.61
C LEU A 11 12.99 9.76 7.79
N MET A 12 12.37 10.24 6.71
CA MET A 12 11.44 11.37 6.79
C MET A 12 10.29 11.10 7.76
N THR A 13 9.63 9.94 7.69
CA THR A 13 8.54 9.62 8.64
C THR A 13 9.00 9.64 10.10
N LYS A 14 10.19 9.11 10.40
CA LYS A 14 10.76 9.13 11.76
C LYS A 14 11.11 10.54 12.22
N MET A 15 11.65 11.37 11.33
CA MET A 15 12.01 12.77 11.63
C MET A 15 10.79 13.61 12.01
N TYR A 16 9.61 13.28 11.49
CA TYR A 16 8.34 13.91 11.85
C TYR A 16 7.54 13.12 12.89
N GLY A 17 8.16 12.10 13.50
CA GLY A 17 7.56 11.35 14.61
C GLY A 17 6.46 10.36 14.23
N ILE A 18 6.27 10.08 12.95
CA ILE A 18 5.39 9.00 12.47
C ILE A 18 6.06 7.66 12.80
N CYS A 19 5.28 6.72 13.36
CA CYS A 19 5.79 5.43 13.83
C CYS A 19 6.54 4.60 12.76
N SER A 20 6.08 4.64 11.51
CA SER A 20 6.70 3.92 10.39
C SER A 20 6.12 4.38 9.05
N CYS A 21 6.89 4.25 7.97
CA CYS A 21 6.41 4.29 6.59
C CYS A 21 5.25 3.30 6.31
N ASN A 22 5.11 2.27 7.15
CA ASN A 22 4.06 1.26 7.07
C ASN A 22 2.87 1.47 8.03
N ALA A 23 2.82 2.60 8.74
CA ALA A 23 1.74 2.90 9.66
C ALA A 23 0.37 3.05 8.97
N ARG A 24 -0.72 2.97 9.75
CA ARG A 24 -2.08 3.23 9.23
C ARG A 24 -2.19 4.62 8.63
N TYR A 25 -1.53 5.61 9.24
CA TYR A 25 -1.50 7.00 8.80
C TYR A 25 -0.06 7.41 8.44
N CYS A 26 0.48 6.80 7.39
CA CYS A 26 1.90 6.96 7.04
C CYS A 26 2.23 8.14 6.13
N CYS A 27 1.23 8.86 5.59
CA CYS A 27 1.47 10.02 4.73
C CYS A 27 2.05 11.19 5.54
N LEU A 28 3.14 11.79 5.02
CA LEU A 28 3.76 12.95 5.64
C LEU A 28 2.95 14.24 5.46
N HIS A 29 2.19 14.33 4.36
CA HIS A 29 1.48 15.56 3.98
C HIS A 29 0.00 15.56 4.36
N CYS A 30 -0.59 14.42 4.72
CA CYS A 30 -2.00 14.36 5.11
C CYS A 30 -2.30 13.26 6.13
N THR A 31 -3.49 13.31 6.73
CA THR A 31 -3.98 12.32 7.69
C THR A 31 -4.85 11.24 7.04
N ALA A 32 -4.68 10.98 5.74
CA ALA A 32 -5.36 9.87 5.08
C ALA A 32 -4.87 8.52 5.64
N SER A 33 -5.80 7.61 5.93
CA SER A 33 -5.45 6.24 6.29
C SER A 33 -5.02 5.44 5.06
N ARG A 34 -4.23 4.38 5.25
CA ARG A 34 -3.82 3.45 4.20
C ARG A 34 -5.00 2.88 3.42
N GLN A 35 -6.08 2.52 4.11
CA GLN A 35 -7.31 2.02 3.48
C GLN A 35 -7.91 3.09 2.55
N ARG A 36 -7.97 4.34 3.00
CA ARG A 36 -8.48 5.46 2.20
C ARG A 36 -7.55 5.81 1.02
N MET A 37 -6.25 5.59 1.16
CA MET A 37 -5.29 5.75 0.05
C MET A 37 -5.43 4.66 -1.03
N ALA A 38 -6.06 3.53 -0.72
CA ALA A 38 -6.38 2.50 -1.71
C ALA A 38 -7.68 2.78 -2.48
N THR A 39 -8.58 3.62 -1.95
CA THR A 39 -9.81 4.04 -2.63
C THR A 39 -9.47 4.87 -3.89
N PRO A 40 -10.17 4.68 -5.03
CA PRO A 40 -9.99 5.49 -6.23
C PRO A 40 -10.06 6.99 -5.94
N ARG A 41 -9.31 7.80 -6.69
CA ARG A 41 -9.20 9.25 -6.44
C ARG A 41 -10.54 9.96 -6.51
N ASP A 42 -11.41 9.54 -7.42
CA ASP A 42 -12.71 10.19 -7.68
C ASP A 42 -13.73 9.94 -6.56
N GLU A 43 -13.57 8.85 -5.82
CA GLU A 43 -14.40 8.48 -4.68
C GLU A 43 -13.80 8.96 -3.34
N ARG A 44 -12.57 9.48 -3.38
CA ARG A 44 -11.81 9.82 -2.19
C ARG A 44 -12.13 11.24 -1.72
N GLU A 45 -12.76 11.34 -0.57
CA GLU A 45 -12.90 12.61 0.14
C GLU A 45 -11.53 13.27 0.41
N GLN A 46 -11.50 14.58 0.57
CA GLN A 46 -10.28 15.32 0.92
C GLN A 46 -9.86 15.04 2.38
N SER A 47 -8.59 14.68 2.60
CA SER A 47 -8.04 14.49 3.94
C SER A 47 -7.38 15.77 4.44
N PRO A 48 -7.43 16.06 5.74
CA PRO A 48 -6.69 17.18 6.33
C PRO A 48 -5.20 17.10 6.01
N ALA A 49 -4.61 18.25 5.70
CA ALA A 49 -3.17 18.38 5.52
C ALA A 49 -2.45 18.27 6.88
N ARG A 50 -1.24 17.70 6.88
CA ARG A 50 -0.35 17.71 8.04
C ARG A 50 0.52 18.95 8.01
N THR A 51 0.51 19.67 9.12
CA THR A 51 1.44 20.74 9.45
C THR A 51 2.23 20.38 10.71
N LEU A 52 3.33 21.09 10.98
CA LEU A 52 4.08 20.93 12.24
C LEU A 52 3.17 21.07 13.47
N GLN A 53 2.24 22.03 13.44
CA GLN A 53 1.28 22.22 14.54
C GLN A 53 0.40 20.97 14.72
N THR A 54 -0.19 20.45 13.65
CA THR A 54 -1.04 19.25 13.77
C THR A 54 -0.28 18.02 14.26
N ILE A 55 1.00 17.90 13.89
CA ILE A 55 1.86 16.81 14.36
C ILE A 55 2.14 16.96 15.86
N MET A 56 2.42 18.18 16.32
CA MET A 56 2.61 18.48 17.73
C MET A 56 1.34 18.24 18.55
N ASP A 57 0.17 18.63 18.03
CA ASP A 57 -1.12 18.38 18.69
C ASP A 57 -1.41 16.88 18.79
N ASP A 58 -1.15 16.12 17.73
CA ASP A 58 -1.31 14.66 17.75
C ASP A 58 -0.30 13.99 18.69
N PHE A 59 0.92 14.52 18.78
CA PHE A 59 1.90 14.04 19.76
C PHE A 59 1.44 14.31 21.22
N GLN A 60 0.85 15.47 21.50
CA GLN A 60 0.27 15.74 22.82
C GLN A 60 -0.88 14.79 23.16
N LYS A 61 -1.74 14.45 22.19
CA LYS A 61 -2.79 13.42 22.37
C LYS A 61 -2.18 12.05 22.67
N TYR A 62 -1.08 11.71 22.00
CA TYR A 62 -0.35 10.47 22.26
C TYR A 62 0.24 10.42 23.68
N GLU A 63 0.85 11.52 24.15
CA GLU A 63 1.34 11.62 25.52
C GLU A 63 0.21 11.53 26.54
N ALA A 64 -0.91 12.22 26.29
CA ALA A 64 -2.10 12.20 27.15
C ALA A 64 -2.76 10.80 27.23
N ASP A 65 -2.70 9.98 26.18
CA ASP A 65 -3.16 8.58 26.19
C ASP A 65 -2.15 7.63 26.89
N GLY A 66 -1.09 8.16 27.49
CA GLY A 66 -0.07 7.40 28.20
C GLY A 66 0.99 6.77 27.30
N SER A 67 1.23 7.35 26.12
CA SER A 67 2.31 6.94 25.20
C SER A 67 2.25 5.46 24.76
N ARG A 68 1.05 4.95 24.54
CA ARG A 68 0.82 3.55 24.12
C ARG A 68 0.95 3.40 22.61
N ARG A 69 2.10 2.92 22.13
CA ARG A 69 2.36 2.72 20.68
C ARG A 69 1.29 1.93 19.94
N SER A 70 0.70 0.90 20.56
CA SER A 70 -0.35 0.07 19.94
C SER A 70 -1.62 0.86 19.58
N ARG A 71 -1.89 1.96 20.30
CA ARG A 71 -3.07 2.82 20.13
C ARG A 71 -2.76 4.12 19.39
N ALA A 72 -1.51 4.41 19.07
CA ALA A 72 -1.12 5.64 18.35
C ALA A 72 -1.88 5.83 17.03
N LYS A 73 -2.22 4.73 16.36
CA LYS A 73 -3.05 4.75 15.15
C LYS A 73 -4.47 5.27 15.40
N ASP A 74 -5.02 5.11 16.60
CA ASP A 74 -6.39 5.46 16.93
C ASP A 74 -6.49 6.87 17.58
N VAL A 75 -5.43 7.31 18.28
CA VAL A 75 -5.45 8.57 19.06
C VAL A 75 -4.64 9.72 18.47
N SER A 76 -3.59 9.43 17.70
CA SER A 76 -2.59 10.43 17.28
C SER A 76 -2.20 10.31 15.80
N HIS A 77 -3.05 9.70 14.97
CA HIS A 77 -2.73 9.44 13.56
C HIS A 77 -1.33 8.85 13.36
N SER A 78 -0.95 7.88 14.20
CA SER A 78 0.36 7.20 14.19
C SER A 78 1.59 8.07 14.54
N ILE A 79 1.39 9.26 15.12
CA ILE A 79 2.48 10.07 15.71
C ILE A 79 2.84 9.52 17.09
N VAL A 80 4.13 9.28 17.33
CA VAL A 80 4.69 8.68 18.56
C VAL A 80 5.90 9.42 19.11
N ALA A 81 6.39 10.44 18.41
CA ALA A 81 7.51 11.28 18.82
C ALA A 81 7.29 12.72 18.34
N LYS A 82 7.99 13.67 18.96
CA LYS A 82 8.04 15.06 18.46
C LYS A 82 8.86 15.11 17.16
N PRO A 83 8.54 16.04 16.23
CA PRO A 83 9.41 16.34 15.12
C PRO A 83 10.82 16.67 15.61
N PHE A 84 11.83 16.08 14.97
CA PHE A 84 13.23 16.34 15.31
C PHE A 84 13.69 17.69 14.75
N LEU A 85 13.14 18.13 13.61
CA LEU A 85 13.40 19.42 12.98
C LEU A 85 12.11 20.20 12.81
N GLU A 86 12.16 21.50 13.08
CA GLU A 86 11.07 22.45 12.82
C GLU A 86 11.09 22.91 11.35
N ILE A 87 11.10 21.95 10.43
CA ILE A 87 11.00 22.21 8.98
C ILE A 87 9.56 21.94 8.57
N ASP A 88 8.89 22.91 7.96
CA ASP A 88 7.53 22.73 7.47
C ASP A 88 7.45 21.54 6.49
N THR A 89 6.34 20.81 6.54
CA THR A 89 6.08 19.65 5.68
C THR A 89 6.12 20.01 4.19
N ASP A 90 5.83 21.26 3.83
CA ASP A 90 5.93 21.80 2.46
C ASP A 90 7.37 22.05 1.99
N HIS A 91 8.34 22.05 2.91
CA HIS A 91 9.76 22.16 2.60
C HIS A 91 10.46 20.79 2.54
N VAL A 92 9.70 19.70 2.57
CA VAL A 92 10.21 18.34 2.39
C VAL A 92 10.12 17.94 0.93
N VAL A 93 11.25 17.53 0.36
CA VAL A 93 11.29 17.08 -1.03
C VAL A 93 10.92 15.60 -1.07
N LEU A 94 9.91 15.26 -1.88
CA LEU A 94 9.51 13.87 -2.09
C LEU A 94 10.69 13.04 -2.64
N PRO A 95 10.91 11.81 -2.14
CA PRO A 95 12.06 11.00 -2.53
C PRO A 95 11.79 10.33 -3.88
N SER A 96 11.85 11.11 -4.95
CA SER A 96 11.49 10.70 -6.32
C SER A 96 12.17 9.40 -6.74
N LEU A 97 13.47 9.27 -6.48
CA LEU A 97 14.23 8.05 -6.76
C LEU A 97 13.64 6.81 -6.07
N HIS A 98 13.34 6.91 -4.77
CA HIS A 98 12.79 5.78 -4.01
C HIS A 98 11.36 5.44 -4.45
N ILE A 99 10.57 6.45 -4.83
CA ILE A 99 9.23 6.24 -5.41
C ILE A 99 9.35 5.50 -6.75
N SER A 100 10.24 5.96 -7.63
CA SER A 100 10.48 5.32 -8.93
C SER A 100 10.95 3.87 -8.76
N LEU A 101 11.92 3.61 -7.87
CA LEU A 101 12.38 2.24 -7.57
C LEU A 101 11.24 1.36 -7.05
N GLY A 102 10.37 1.90 -6.18
CA GLY A 102 9.17 1.19 -5.71
C GLY A 102 8.23 0.82 -6.85
N ASN A 103 7.96 1.75 -7.77
CA ASN A 103 7.12 1.50 -8.94
C ASN A 103 7.75 0.46 -9.89
N PHE A 104 9.06 0.55 -10.16
CA PHE A 104 9.74 -0.43 -11.01
C PHE A 104 9.72 -1.82 -10.40
N LYS A 105 9.91 -1.93 -9.08
CA LYS A 105 9.78 -3.21 -8.39
C LYS A 105 8.37 -3.79 -8.55
N GLN A 106 7.31 -2.98 -8.39
CA GLN A 106 5.94 -3.44 -8.60
C GLN A 106 5.68 -3.91 -10.02
N MET A 107 6.21 -3.21 -11.03
CA MET A 107 6.10 -3.62 -12.43
C MET A 107 6.85 -4.94 -12.71
N TYR A 108 8.02 -5.12 -12.11
CA TYR A 108 8.77 -6.37 -12.22
C TYR A 108 8.03 -7.55 -11.55
N GLU A 109 7.45 -7.34 -10.36
CA GLU A 109 6.62 -8.35 -9.69
C GLU A 109 5.34 -8.65 -10.50
N LEU A 110 4.78 -7.66 -11.19
CA LEU A 110 3.65 -7.86 -12.10
C LEU A 110 4.03 -8.77 -13.27
N GLU A 111 5.21 -8.60 -13.87
CA GLU A 111 5.72 -9.47 -14.94
C GLU A 111 5.78 -10.93 -14.47
N GLU A 112 6.30 -11.18 -13.27
CA GLU A 112 6.35 -12.53 -12.69
C GLU A 112 4.94 -13.10 -12.47
N HIS A 113 3.99 -12.28 -12.01
CA HIS A 113 2.59 -12.70 -11.85
C HIS A 113 1.92 -13.01 -13.20
N CYS A 114 2.17 -12.21 -14.23
CA CYS A 114 1.71 -12.48 -15.60
C CYS A 114 2.26 -13.81 -16.11
N HIS A 115 3.56 -14.07 -15.93
CA HIS A 115 4.17 -15.34 -16.33
C HIS A 115 3.52 -16.55 -15.62
N LYS A 116 3.28 -16.46 -14.31
CA LYS A 116 2.57 -17.52 -13.55
C LYS A 116 1.15 -17.73 -14.05
N LEU A 117 0.46 -16.66 -14.43
CA LEU A 117 -0.88 -16.73 -15.00
C LEU A 117 -0.86 -17.41 -16.37
N ASP A 118 0.03 -16.98 -17.26
CA ASP A 118 0.19 -17.57 -18.60
C ASP A 118 0.54 -19.05 -18.52
N TYR A 119 1.45 -19.43 -17.62
CA TYR A 119 1.80 -20.82 -17.40
C TYR A 119 0.61 -21.65 -16.86
N THR A 120 -0.24 -21.06 -16.01
CA THR A 120 -1.48 -21.71 -15.55
C THR A 120 -2.44 -21.93 -16.72
N LEU A 121 -2.65 -20.91 -17.55
CA LEU A 121 -3.52 -21.00 -18.72
C LEU A 121 -2.99 -22.03 -19.73
N PHE A 122 -1.68 -22.07 -19.95
CA PHE A 122 -1.04 -23.07 -20.80
C PHE A 122 -1.28 -24.49 -20.27
N LYS A 123 -1.07 -24.74 -18.97
CA LYS A 123 -1.36 -26.04 -18.36
C LYS A 123 -2.82 -26.47 -18.56
N LEU A 124 -3.77 -25.57 -18.34
CA LEU A 124 -5.19 -25.86 -18.53
C LEU A 124 -5.52 -26.26 -19.98
N ARG A 125 -4.84 -25.65 -20.95
CA ARG A 125 -4.94 -26.01 -22.38
C ARG A 125 -4.28 -27.36 -22.70
N VAL A 126 -3.08 -27.64 -22.21
CA VAL A 126 -2.39 -28.92 -22.46
C VAL A 126 -3.17 -30.09 -21.86
N THR A 127 -3.68 -29.97 -20.63
CA THR A 127 -4.55 -31.00 -20.03
C THR A 127 -5.85 -31.22 -20.81
N HIS A 128 -6.26 -30.29 -21.68
CA HIS A 128 -7.36 -30.52 -22.62
C HIS A 128 -6.92 -31.33 -23.84
N ALA A 129 -5.75 -31.03 -24.40
CA ALA A 129 -5.23 -31.72 -25.58
C ALA A 129 -4.92 -33.21 -25.33
N ASP A 130 -4.61 -33.60 -24.08
CA ASP A 130 -4.37 -35.00 -23.71
C ASP A 130 -5.67 -35.80 -23.44
N ASN A 131 -6.84 -35.15 -23.37
CA ASN A 131 -8.16 -35.79 -23.23
C ASN A 131 -8.88 -35.76 -24.58
N ASP A 132 -8.46 -36.67 -25.47
CA ASP A 132 -8.80 -36.76 -26.91
C ASP A 132 -10.29 -36.98 -27.30
N ASP A 133 -11.27 -36.78 -26.42
CA ASP A 133 -12.69 -37.16 -26.70
C ASP A 133 -13.68 -35.98 -26.88
N ASP A 134 -13.28 -34.73 -26.71
CA ASP A 134 -14.19 -33.59 -26.87
C ASP A 134 -13.77 -32.68 -28.04
N GLU A 135 -14.67 -32.52 -29.03
CA GLU A 135 -14.61 -31.48 -30.06
C GLU A 135 -14.22 -30.13 -29.42
N GLU A 136 -13.35 -29.36 -30.09
CA GLU A 136 -12.91 -28.01 -29.66
C GLU A 136 -14.11 -27.06 -29.49
N ASP A 137 -14.84 -27.17 -28.38
CA ASP A 137 -15.89 -26.23 -27.99
C ASP A 137 -15.24 -25.11 -27.15
N PRO A 138 -15.05 -23.89 -27.70
CA PRO A 138 -14.48 -22.76 -26.96
C PRO A 138 -15.24 -22.44 -25.67
N THR A 139 -16.51 -22.83 -25.59
CA THR A 139 -17.37 -22.63 -24.40
C THR A 139 -16.93 -23.48 -23.20
N ASN A 140 -16.18 -24.57 -23.41
CA ASN A 140 -15.71 -25.46 -22.33
C ASN A 140 -14.43 -24.94 -21.67
N PHE A 141 -13.53 -24.33 -22.45
CA PHE A 141 -12.34 -23.66 -21.92
C PHE A 141 -12.70 -22.48 -21.02
N ASP A 142 -13.64 -21.64 -21.44
CA ASP A 142 -14.08 -20.46 -20.68
C ASP A 142 -14.71 -20.83 -19.33
N LYS A 143 -15.49 -21.92 -19.27
CA LYS A 143 -16.03 -22.45 -18.01
C LYS A 143 -14.93 -22.89 -17.06
N ARG A 144 -13.91 -23.60 -17.55
CA ARG A 144 -12.78 -24.07 -16.73
C ARG A 144 -11.90 -22.93 -16.22
N VAL A 145 -11.66 -21.91 -17.04
CA VAL A 145 -10.99 -20.67 -16.60
C VAL A 145 -11.80 -20.01 -15.49
N THR A 146 -13.12 -19.95 -15.63
CA THR A 146 -14.02 -19.39 -14.61
C THR A 146 -14.02 -20.22 -13.32
N GLU A 147 -13.99 -21.55 -13.40
CA GLU A 147 -13.90 -22.45 -12.23
C GLU A 147 -12.56 -22.30 -11.49
N GLU A 148 -11.44 -22.30 -12.21
CA GLU A 148 -10.11 -22.13 -11.62
C GLU A 148 -9.96 -20.72 -11.02
N TYR A 149 -10.49 -19.69 -11.68
CA TYR A 149 -10.60 -18.34 -11.12
C TYR A 149 -11.40 -18.32 -9.82
N THR A 150 -12.57 -18.98 -9.79
CA THR A 150 -13.44 -19.06 -8.61
C THR A 150 -12.77 -19.81 -7.45
N LYS A 151 -12.04 -20.88 -7.77
CA LYS A 151 -11.25 -21.65 -6.80
C LYS A 151 -10.14 -20.80 -6.18
N ARG A 152 -9.37 -20.07 -6.99
CA ARG A 152 -8.33 -19.16 -6.51
C ARG A 152 -8.88 -17.99 -5.69
N LEU A 153 -10.02 -17.42 -6.10
CA LEU A 153 -10.76 -16.42 -5.31
C LEU A 153 -11.16 -16.94 -3.93
N THR A 154 -11.60 -18.20 -3.86
CA THR A 154 -12.00 -18.85 -2.61
C THR A 154 -10.80 -19.10 -1.70
N GLN A 155 -9.67 -19.54 -2.26
CA GLN A 155 -8.40 -19.71 -1.54
C GLN A 155 -7.83 -18.37 -1.03
N ALA A 156 -7.89 -17.32 -1.84
CA ALA A 156 -7.48 -15.98 -1.45
C ALA A 156 -8.33 -15.40 -0.29
N LYS A 157 -9.65 -15.64 -0.31
CA LYS A 157 -10.56 -15.26 0.79
C LYS A 157 -10.32 -16.04 2.09
N GLN A 158 -9.75 -17.24 2.00
CA GLN A 158 -9.40 -18.09 3.15
C GLN A 158 -7.98 -17.84 3.69
N GLY A 159 -7.21 -16.93 3.08
CA GLY A 159 -5.85 -16.57 3.52
C GLY A 159 -4.80 -17.65 3.30
N LEU A 160 -5.02 -18.56 2.35
CA LEU A 160 -4.13 -19.67 2.00
C LEU A 160 -3.13 -19.35 0.87
N LEU A 161 -3.09 -18.09 0.43
CA LEU A 161 -2.16 -17.53 -0.56
C LEU A 161 -1.57 -16.22 -0.03
#